data_AF-A0A3B8P786-F1
#
_entry.id   AF-A0A3B8P786-F1
#
_cell.length_a   1.000
_cell.length_b   1.000
_cell.length_c   1.000
_cell.angle_alpha   90.00
_cell.angle_beta   90.00
_cell.angle_gamma   90.00
#
_symmetry.space_group_name_H-M   'P 1'
#
loop_
_entity.id
_entity.type
_entity.pdbx_description
1 polymer ?
#
loop_
_entity_poly.entity_id
_entity_poly.type
_entity_poly.pdbx_seq_one_letter_code
_entity_poly.pdbx_strand_id
1 'polypeptide(L)'
;QRHINMCSMALSHRVLTLTGRLSFFRAEVMTDPEFIRDVEADFLQHWRLGRFQFLTGDDKSSWLSLMRAGWNTFYVPDSHTLTVEHPPSDSFLTATRQLMFRWYGNSLRQNFRATALLGRARLGLFTLYVLLDQRVSMWTCLMGLTASVVAGLAFGIQYLLVYLFWVLISRSLVTVLFVFAGHPVSPMYPFVLYYNQIVGSLMKVYAMFHMDQQSWTRQKTTLATGSVDFDATLNRWSSKAMLCSSIAIFFGVITVLLELSQR
;
A
#
# COMPACT_ATOMS: atom_id res chain seq x y z
N GLN A 1 -6.36 9.78 -8.36
CA GLN A 1 -5.32 8.76 -8.15
C GLN A 1 -5.82 7.32 -8.33
N ARG A 2 -6.78 6.81 -7.52
CA ARG A 2 -7.20 5.38 -7.61
C ARG A 2 -7.67 4.97 -9.02
N HIS A 3 -8.54 5.76 -9.64
CA HIS A 3 -9.01 5.54 -11.01
C HIS A 3 -7.84 5.35 -11.98
N ILE A 4 -6.90 6.30 -12.00
CA ILE A 4 -5.72 6.27 -12.88
C ILE A 4 -4.85 5.02 -12.64
N ASN A 5 -4.64 4.64 -11.38
CA ASN A 5 -3.90 3.43 -11.04
C ASN A 5 -4.62 2.15 -11.51
N MET A 6 -5.96 2.15 -11.53
CA MET A 6 -6.72 1.03 -12.07
C MET A 6 -6.70 1.03 -13.60
N CYS A 7 -6.77 2.20 -14.24
CA CYS A 7 -6.59 2.35 -15.69
C CYS A 7 -5.24 1.80 -16.13
N SER A 8 -4.15 2.09 -15.40
CA SER A 8 -2.82 1.54 -15.73
C SER A 8 -2.74 0.02 -15.62
N MET A 9 -3.65 -0.62 -14.87
CA MET A 9 -3.75 -2.08 -14.75
C MET A 9 -4.78 -2.69 -15.70
N ALA A 10 -5.60 -1.92 -16.42
CA ALA A 10 -6.76 -2.44 -17.15
C ALA A 10 -6.36 -3.45 -18.24
N LEU A 11 -5.28 -3.19 -18.96
CA LEU A 11 -4.77 -4.06 -20.04
C LEU A 11 -3.97 -5.26 -19.52
N SER A 12 -3.70 -5.35 -18.22
CA SER A 12 -2.97 -6.50 -17.67
C SER A 12 -3.87 -7.72 -17.49
N HIS A 13 -5.19 -7.57 -17.58
CA HIS A 13 -6.20 -8.57 -17.21
C HIS A 13 -6.06 -9.08 -15.77
N ARG A 14 -5.38 -8.30 -14.92
CA ARG A 14 -4.95 -8.65 -13.57
C ARG A 14 -5.01 -7.42 -12.67
N VAL A 15 -6.16 -6.74 -12.66
CA VAL A 15 -6.43 -5.59 -11.78
C VAL A 15 -6.21 -6.00 -10.33
N LEU A 16 -5.54 -5.15 -9.54
CA LEU A 16 -4.97 -5.54 -8.24
C LEU A 16 -5.95 -5.64 -7.07
N THR A 17 -7.24 -5.40 -7.28
CA THR A 17 -8.25 -5.47 -6.22
C THR A 17 -9.63 -5.58 -6.86
N LEU A 18 -10.57 -6.22 -6.16
CA LEU A 18 -11.98 -6.26 -6.56
C LEU A 18 -12.77 -5.57 -5.46
N THR A 19 -13.10 -4.30 -5.67
CA THR A 19 -13.79 -3.48 -4.66
C THR A 19 -15.21 -3.98 -4.43
N GLY A 20 -15.60 -4.28 -3.18
CA GLY A 20 -16.91 -4.86 -2.87
C GLY A 20 -18.13 -4.03 -3.25
N ARG A 21 -17.99 -2.73 -3.57
CA ARG A 21 -19.13 -1.84 -3.88
C ARG A 21 -19.47 -1.73 -5.37
N LEU A 22 -18.55 -2.08 -6.26
CA LEU A 22 -18.65 -1.85 -7.72
C LEU A 22 -17.91 -2.91 -8.53
N SER A 23 -17.79 -4.12 -7.99
CA SER A 23 -17.23 -5.26 -8.72
C SER A 23 -18.36 -6.19 -9.12
N PHE A 24 -18.34 -6.60 -10.38
CA PHE A 24 -19.25 -7.59 -10.91
C PHE A 24 -18.52 -8.91 -11.03
N PHE A 25 -19.16 -9.96 -10.54
CA PHE A 25 -18.63 -11.31 -10.60
C PHE A 25 -19.57 -12.20 -11.41
N ARG A 26 -19.01 -13.22 -12.06
CA ARG A 26 -19.81 -14.26 -12.70
C ARG A 26 -20.51 -15.07 -11.61
N ALA A 27 -21.75 -15.47 -11.85
CA ALA A 27 -22.52 -16.27 -10.90
C ALA A 27 -21.78 -17.56 -10.53
N GLU A 28 -21.16 -18.24 -11.51
CA GLU A 28 -20.37 -19.46 -11.29
C GLU A 28 -19.25 -19.30 -10.25
N VAL A 29 -18.61 -18.13 -10.22
CA VAL A 29 -17.53 -17.80 -9.27
C VAL A 29 -18.12 -17.56 -7.88
N MET A 30 -19.25 -16.88 -7.79
CA MET A 30 -19.91 -16.60 -6.50
C MET A 30 -20.50 -17.86 -5.86
N THR A 31 -20.86 -18.85 -6.66
CA THR A 31 -21.39 -20.13 -6.19
C THR A 31 -20.32 -21.19 -5.92
N ASP A 32 -19.06 -20.92 -6.26
CA ASP A 32 -17.96 -21.85 -6.03
C ASP A 32 -17.64 -21.97 -4.52
N PRO A 33 -17.74 -23.17 -3.92
CA PRO A 33 -17.43 -23.37 -2.51
C PRO A 33 -15.99 -22.97 -2.13
N GLU A 34 -15.03 -23.09 -3.05
CA GLU A 34 -13.65 -22.68 -2.80
C GLU A 34 -13.55 -21.15 -2.68
N PHE A 35 -14.17 -20.41 -3.60
CA PHE A 35 -14.25 -18.95 -3.54
C PHE A 35 -14.95 -18.47 -2.27
N ILE A 36 -16.10 -19.05 -1.91
CA ILE A 36 -16.83 -18.69 -0.69
C ILE A 36 -15.94 -18.85 0.53
N ARG A 37 -15.28 -20.00 0.68
CA ARG A 37 -14.37 -20.27 1.80
C ARG A 37 -13.18 -19.31 1.85
N ASP A 38 -12.59 -18.98 0.69
CA ASP A 38 -11.50 -18.01 0.59
C ASP A 38 -11.94 -16.61 1.05
N VAL A 39 -13.19 -16.22 0.84
CA VAL A 39 -13.72 -14.90 1.23
C VAL A 39 -14.18 -14.87 2.69
N GLU A 40 -14.74 -15.97 3.18
CA GLU A 40 -15.26 -16.10 4.55
C GLU A 40 -14.17 -16.24 5.60
N ALA A 41 -13.17 -17.08 5.32
CA ALA A 41 -12.22 -17.57 6.29
C ALA A 41 -10.76 -17.38 5.86
N ASP A 42 -10.47 -16.30 5.14
CA ASP A 42 -9.11 -16.01 4.70
C ASP A 42 -8.16 -15.78 5.87
N PHE A 43 -6.91 -16.22 5.75
CA PHE A 43 -5.90 -16.03 6.79
C PHE A 43 -4.50 -15.83 6.20
N LEU A 44 -3.63 -15.20 6.99
CA LEU A 44 -2.20 -15.15 6.73
C LEU A 44 -1.46 -15.99 7.76
N GLN A 45 -0.57 -16.85 7.27
CA GLN A 45 0.46 -17.46 8.09
C GLN A 45 1.72 -16.62 7.99
N HIS A 46 2.08 -15.94 9.07
CA HIS A 46 3.30 -15.14 9.13
C HIS A 46 4.34 -15.83 10.03
N TRP A 47 5.58 -15.95 9.56
CA TRP A 47 6.65 -16.65 10.28
C TRP A 47 6.87 -16.11 11.71
N ARG A 48 6.81 -14.79 11.88
CA ARG A 48 6.93 -14.10 13.18
C ARG A 48 5.59 -13.94 13.92
N LEU A 49 4.60 -13.30 13.29
CA LEU A 49 3.34 -12.89 13.92
C LEU A 49 2.34 -14.03 14.10
N GLY A 50 2.67 -15.25 13.65
CA GLY A 50 1.78 -16.40 13.70
C GLY A 50 0.65 -16.33 12.67
N ARG A 51 -0.42 -17.08 12.93
CA ARG A 51 -1.62 -17.11 12.09
C ARG A 51 -2.60 -16.04 12.53
N PHE A 52 -3.06 -15.21 11.60
CA PHE A 52 -4.15 -14.29 11.86
C PHE A 52 -5.13 -14.25 10.69
N GLN A 53 -6.42 -14.25 11.01
CA GLN A 53 -7.50 -14.23 10.06
C GLN A 53 -7.66 -12.82 9.47
N PHE A 54 -8.09 -12.73 8.22
CA PHE A 54 -8.54 -11.45 7.67
C PHE A 54 -9.98 -11.18 8.06
N LEU A 55 -10.35 -9.91 7.96
CA LEU A 55 -11.72 -9.53 8.16
C LEU A 55 -12.52 -10.01 6.95
N THR A 56 -13.67 -10.64 7.22
CA THR A 56 -14.53 -11.23 6.20
C THR A 56 -14.83 -10.24 5.08
N GLY A 57 -14.74 -10.70 3.82
CA GLY A 57 -15.06 -9.85 2.66
C GLY A 57 -13.95 -8.87 2.26
N ASP A 58 -12.68 -9.17 2.53
CA ASP A 58 -11.57 -8.34 2.05
C ASP A 58 -11.47 -8.38 0.52
N ASP A 59 -11.46 -7.19 -0.11
CA ASP A 59 -11.39 -6.99 -1.58
C ASP A 59 -10.22 -7.75 -2.22
N LYS A 60 -9.13 -7.90 -1.48
CA LYS A 60 -7.90 -8.55 -1.93
C LYS A 60 -7.94 -10.07 -1.79
N SER A 61 -8.71 -10.61 -0.83
CA SER A 61 -8.97 -12.06 -0.71
C SER A 61 -9.72 -12.56 -1.93
N SER A 62 -10.80 -11.83 -2.29
CA SER A 62 -11.57 -12.10 -3.52
C SER A 62 -10.66 -12.07 -4.75
N TRP A 63 -9.84 -11.03 -4.88
CA TRP A 63 -8.89 -10.92 -5.98
C TRP A 63 -7.90 -12.10 -6.03
N LEU A 64 -7.28 -12.46 -4.91
CA LEU A 64 -6.30 -13.54 -4.90
C LEU A 64 -6.93 -14.88 -5.28
N SER A 65 -8.13 -15.17 -4.80
CA SER A 65 -8.88 -16.37 -5.16
C SER A 65 -9.08 -16.46 -6.67
N LEU A 66 -9.54 -15.37 -7.30
CA LEU A 66 -9.70 -15.31 -8.76
C LEU A 66 -8.38 -15.53 -9.52
N MET A 67 -7.29 -14.90 -9.06
CA MET A 67 -5.98 -15.07 -9.68
C MET A 67 -5.45 -16.50 -9.55
N ARG A 68 -5.73 -17.17 -8.42
CA ARG A 68 -5.37 -18.58 -8.18
C ARG A 68 -6.14 -19.50 -9.13
N ALA A 69 -7.44 -19.27 -9.27
CA ALA A 69 -8.30 -20.00 -10.20
C ALA A 69 -8.02 -19.67 -11.69
N GLY A 70 -7.26 -18.60 -11.97
CA GLY A 70 -6.84 -18.23 -13.32
C GLY A 70 -7.82 -17.32 -14.07
N TRP A 71 -8.74 -16.69 -13.37
CA TRP A 71 -9.68 -15.73 -13.95
C TRP A 71 -8.98 -14.44 -14.39
N ASN A 72 -9.49 -13.85 -15.46
CA ASN A 72 -9.12 -12.50 -15.89
C ASN A 72 -9.95 -11.47 -15.11
N THR A 73 -9.30 -10.44 -14.57
CA THR A 73 -9.97 -9.31 -13.93
C THR A 73 -9.77 -8.04 -14.74
N PHE A 74 -10.84 -7.27 -14.92
CA PHE A 74 -10.87 -6.11 -15.80
C PHE A 74 -11.31 -4.87 -15.04
N TYR A 75 -10.81 -3.71 -15.47
CA TYR A 75 -11.27 -2.41 -15.02
C TYR A 75 -11.89 -1.68 -16.20
N VAL A 76 -13.10 -1.16 -16.03
CA VAL A 76 -13.80 -0.38 -17.05
C VAL A 76 -13.55 1.10 -16.73
N PRO A 77 -12.71 1.81 -17.50
CA PRO A 77 -12.36 3.20 -17.20
C PRO A 77 -13.57 4.14 -17.37
N ASP A 78 -14.45 3.86 -18.32
CA ASP A 78 -15.59 4.72 -18.66
C ASP A 78 -16.78 4.59 -17.70
N SER A 79 -16.68 3.74 -16.67
CA SER A 79 -17.73 3.63 -15.66
C SER A 79 -17.74 4.88 -14.78
N HIS A 80 -18.71 5.77 -15.01
CA HIS A 80 -18.93 6.93 -14.15
C HIS A 80 -19.57 6.48 -12.83
N THR A 81 -18.74 6.32 -11.80
CA THR A 81 -19.25 6.03 -10.45
C THR A 81 -18.83 7.07 -9.44
N LEU A 82 -19.84 7.65 -8.78
CA LEU A 82 -19.66 8.57 -7.68
C LEU A 82 -19.87 7.82 -6.36
N THR A 83 -18.80 7.62 -5.61
CA THR A 83 -18.89 7.05 -4.25
C THR A 83 -18.87 8.16 -3.22
N VAL A 84 -19.90 8.25 -2.39
CA VAL A 84 -19.93 9.13 -1.23
C VAL A 84 -19.40 8.36 -0.03
N GLU A 85 -18.29 8.80 0.55
CA GLU A 85 -17.72 8.21 1.77
C GLU A 85 -17.57 9.28 2.85
N HIS A 86 -18.04 8.98 4.07
CA HIS A 86 -17.75 9.80 5.24
C HIS A 86 -16.35 9.45 5.79
N PRO A 87 -15.47 10.43 6.03
CA PRO A 87 -14.18 10.16 6.67
C PRO A 87 -14.41 9.60 8.09
N PRO A 88 -13.51 8.75 8.60
CA PRO A 88 -13.66 8.16 9.94
C PRO A 88 -13.45 9.17 11.08
N SER A 89 -12.96 10.37 10.78
CA SER A 89 -12.72 11.46 11.72
C SER A 89 -12.81 12.80 10.99
N ASP A 90 -13.18 13.85 11.71
CA ASP A 90 -13.24 15.23 11.17
C ASP A 90 -11.85 15.82 10.90
N SER A 91 -10.82 15.32 11.60
CA SER A 91 -9.43 15.74 11.37
C SER A 91 -8.84 15.06 10.14
N PHE A 92 -8.42 15.86 9.16
CA PHE A 92 -7.78 15.37 7.93
C PHE A 92 -6.64 14.38 8.22
N LEU A 93 -5.71 14.75 9.10
CA LEU A 93 -4.52 13.93 9.39
C LEU A 93 -4.87 12.61 10.08
N THR A 94 -5.84 12.62 10.98
CA THR A 94 -6.28 11.41 11.68
C THR A 94 -7.01 10.49 10.70
N ALA A 95 -7.92 11.05 9.92
CA ALA A 95 -8.71 10.31 8.94
C ALA A 95 -7.83 9.65 7.86
N THR A 96 -6.89 10.40 7.29
CA THR A 96 -6.00 9.88 6.25
C THR A 96 -5.08 8.80 6.79
N ARG A 97 -4.49 8.96 7.99
CA ARG A 97 -3.62 7.94 8.60
C ARG A 97 -4.36 6.64 8.89
N GLN A 98 -5.57 6.71 9.46
CA GLN A 98 -6.39 5.53 9.70
C GLN A 98 -6.73 4.79 8.41
N LEU A 99 -7.14 5.53 7.37
CA LEU A 99 -7.43 4.96 6.07
C LEU A 99 -6.17 4.36 5.44
N MET A 100 -5.06 5.08 5.41
CA MET A 100 -3.79 4.61 4.87
C MET A 100 -3.31 3.34 5.58
N PHE A 101 -3.37 3.30 6.90
CA PHE A 101 -3.00 2.12 7.68
C PHE A 101 -3.85 0.90 7.29
N ARG A 102 -5.17 1.09 7.12
CA ARG A 102 -6.09 0.03 6.68
C ARG A 102 -5.77 -0.46 5.27
N TRP A 103 -5.71 0.46 4.30
CA TRP A 103 -5.52 0.13 2.89
C TRP A 103 -4.14 -0.46 2.62
N TYR A 104 -3.07 0.14 3.15
CA TYR A 104 -1.71 -0.34 2.96
C TYR A 104 -1.45 -1.63 3.73
N GLY A 105 -2.03 -1.81 4.91
CA GLY A 105 -2.00 -3.08 5.64
C GLY A 105 -2.61 -4.23 4.83
N ASN A 106 -3.84 -4.07 4.33
CA ASN A 106 -4.47 -5.08 3.47
C ASN A 106 -3.64 -5.35 2.22
N SER A 107 -3.13 -4.29 1.58
CA SER A 107 -2.30 -4.45 0.38
C SER A 107 -1.02 -5.23 0.67
N LEU A 108 -0.26 -4.89 1.73
CA LEU A 108 1.02 -5.54 2.02
C LEU A 108 0.86 -7.02 2.31
N ARG A 109 -0.12 -7.39 3.15
CA ARG A 109 -0.40 -8.79 3.50
C ARG A 109 -0.68 -9.65 2.29
N GLN A 110 -1.46 -9.11 1.36
CA GLN A 110 -1.89 -9.82 0.17
C GLN A 110 -0.81 -9.82 -0.91
N ASN A 111 -0.04 -8.73 -1.03
CA ASN A 111 1.05 -8.63 -2.00
C ASN A 111 2.14 -9.69 -1.73
N PHE A 112 2.54 -9.91 -0.48
CA PHE A 112 3.52 -10.96 -0.11
C PHE A 112 3.04 -12.35 -0.52
N ARG A 113 1.80 -12.66 -0.15
CA ARG A 113 1.19 -13.94 -0.45
C ARG A 113 0.99 -14.16 -1.95
N ALA A 114 0.49 -13.15 -2.67
CA ALA A 114 0.25 -13.23 -4.10
C ALA A 114 1.51 -13.54 -4.89
N THR A 115 2.63 -12.83 -4.67
CA THR A 115 3.85 -13.13 -5.43
C THR A 115 4.43 -14.50 -5.09
N ALA A 116 4.31 -14.94 -3.84
CA ALA A 116 4.87 -16.21 -3.40
C ALA A 116 4.07 -17.41 -3.92
N LEU A 117 2.74 -17.33 -3.88
CA LEU A 117 1.87 -18.43 -4.31
C LEU A 117 1.68 -18.50 -5.82
N LEU A 118 1.54 -17.34 -6.48
CA LEU A 118 1.10 -17.28 -7.87
C LEU A 118 2.26 -17.09 -8.85
N GLY A 119 3.29 -16.36 -8.41
CA GLY A 119 4.48 -16.06 -9.21
C GLY A 119 4.17 -15.45 -10.58
N ARG A 120 5.13 -15.57 -11.50
CA ARG A 120 5.01 -15.06 -12.87
C ARG A 120 3.93 -15.77 -13.69
N ALA A 121 3.74 -17.08 -13.47
CA ALA A 121 2.85 -17.90 -14.30
C ALA A 121 1.39 -17.45 -14.22
N ARG A 122 0.91 -17.04 -13.05
CA ARG A 122 -0.48 -16.59 -12.86
C ARG A 122 -0.65 -15.08 -12.92
N LEU A 123 0.31 -14.31 -12.41
CA LEU A 123 0.20 -12.84 -12.33
C LEU A 123 0.62 -12.12 -13.63
N GLY A 124 1.45 -12.75 -14.46
CA GLY A 124 2.10 -12.09 -15.58
C GLY A 124 3.23 -11.14 -15.14
N LEU A 125 3.99 -10.63 -16.11
CA LEU A 125 5.18 -9.80 -15.84
C LEU A 125 4.83 -8.45 -15.22
N PHE A 126 3.86 -7.75 -15.80
CA PHE A 126 3.52 -6.39 -15.38
C PHE A 126 2.95 -6.34 -13.97
N THR A 127 1.97 -7.19 -13.66
CA THR A 127 1.38 -7.28 -12.31
C THR A 127 2.42 -7.68 -11.27
N LEU A 128 3.29 -8.64 -11.60
CA LEU A 128 4.39 -9.02 -10.72
C LEU A 128 5.33 -7.85 -10.46
N TYR A 129 5.71 -7.10 -11.51
CA TYR A 129 6.51 -5.89 -11.38
C TYR A 129 5.85 -4.86 -10.45
N VAL A 130 4.56 -4.56 -10.65
CA VAL A 130 3.85 -3.58 -9.81
C VAL A 130 3.77 -4.03 -8.35
N LEU A 131 3.57 -5.33 -8.08
CA LEU A 131 3.56 -5.85 -6.72
C LEU A 131 4.94 -5.77 -6.05
N LEU A 132 6.02 -5.94 -6.81
CA LEU A 132 7.40 -5.77 -6.32
C LEU A 132 7.72 -4.29 -6.10
N ASP A 133 7.37 -3.42 -7.05
CA ASP A 133 7.52 -1.97 -6.93
C ASP A 133 6.82 -1.44 -5.68
N GLN A 134 5.62 -1.92 -5.36
CA GLN A 134 4.92 -1.51 -4.13
C GLN A 134 5.68 -1.79 -2.83
N ARG A 135 6.59 -2.77 -2.82
CA ARG A 135 7.47 -3.09 -1.68
C ARG A 135 8.70 -2.22 -1.63
N VAL A 136 9.26 -1.88 -2.79
CA VAL A 136 10.48 -1.07 -2.86
C VAL A 136 10.14 0.41 -2.69
N SER A 137 9.03 0.84 -3.29
CA SER A 137 8.57 2.23 -3.30
C SER A 137 8.32 2.81 -1.91
N MET A 138 7.95 1.99 -0.92
CA MET A 138 7.79 2.47 0.46
C MET A 138 9.09 3.00 1.07
N TRP A 139 10.26 2.54 0.59
CA TRP A 139 11.56 3.03 1.05
C TRP A 139 12.11 4.10 0.11
N THR A 140 12.05 3.88 -1.21
CA THR A 140 12.62 4.84 -2.18
C THR A 140 11.88 6.17 -2.18
N CYS A 141 10.59 6.20 -1.83
CA CYS A 141 9.84 7.45 -1.66
C CYS A 141 10.31 8.30 -0.47
N LEU A 142 10.98 7.70 0.52
CA LEU A 142 11.57 8.38 1.67
C LEU A 142 13.02 8.80 1.41
N MET A 143 13.72 8.10 0.52
CA MET A 143 15.15 8.30 0.22
C MET A 143 15.47 9.76 -0.09
N GLY A 144 14.74 10.40 -1.00
CA GLY A 144 15.00 11.80 -1.39
C GLY A 144 14.90 12.77 -0.20
N LEU A 145 13.84 12.64 0.61
CA LEU A 145 13.65 13.47 1.80
C LEU A 145 14.77 13.22 2.81
N THR A 146 15.03 11.96 3.16
CA THR A 146 16.04 11.61 4.16
C THR A 146 17.44 12.03 3.72
N ALA A 147 17.82 11.75 2.47
CA ALA A 147 19.12 12.18 1.93
C ALA A 147 19.27 13.70 1.95
N SER A 148 18.23 14.45 1.54
CA SER A 148 18.28 15.92 1.55
C SER A 148 18.39 16.51 2.96
N VAL A 149 17.76 15.89 3.97
CA VAL A 149 17.85 16.32 5.36
C VAL A 149 19.23 16.00 5.94
N VAL A 150 19.74 14.79 5.71
CA VAL A 150 21.08 14.39 6.18
C VAL A 150 22.16 15.26 5.52
N ALA A 151 22.09 15.43 4.20
CA ALA A 151 22.99 16.34 3.47
C ALA A 151 22.81 17.79 3.91
N GLY A 152 21.58 18.21 4.19
CA GLY A 152 21.25 19.54 4.72
C GLY A 152 21.95 19.85 6.04
N LEU A 153 21.99 18.87 6.94
CA LEU A 153 22.65 18.96 8.24
C LEU A 153 24.17 18.86 8.14
N ALA A 154 24.68 18.03 7.23
CA ALA A 154 26.12 17.78 7.10
C ALA A 154 26.87 18.81 6.23
N PHE A 155 26.25 19.25 5.13
CA PHE A 155 26.89 20.03 4.07
C PHE A 155 26.24 21.41 3.83
N GLY A 156 25.06 21.66 4.39
CA GLY A 156 24.40 22.96 4.36
C GLY A 156 22.96 22.93 3.84
N ILE A 157 22.16 23.92 4.24
CA ILE A 157 20.71 23.98 3.98
C ILE A 157 20.34 23.97 2.49
N GLN A 158 21.27 24.31 1.59
CA GLN A 158 21.07 24.37 0.14
C GLN A 158 20.57 23.03 -0.43
N TYR A 159 21.05 21.90 0.10
CA TYR A 159 20.60 20.56 -0.34
C TYR A 159 19.10 20.35 -0.09
N LEU A 160 18.59 20.85 1.04
CA LEU A 160 17.16 20.79 1.35
C LEU A 160 16.37 21.71 0.40
N LEU A 161 16.89 22.91 0.09
CA LEU A 161 16.24 23.85 -0.83
C LEU A 161 16.15 23.29 -2.26
N VAL A 162 17.23 22.66 -2.75
CA VAL A 162 17.24 21.99 -4.06
C VAL A 162 16.22 20.85 -4.10
N TYR A 163 16.16 20.05 -3.04
CA TYR A 163 15.17 18.98 -2.92
C TYR A 163 13.74 19.52 -2.93
N LEU A 164 13.45 20.56 -2.13
CA LEU A 164 12.13 21.20 -2.08
C LEU A 164 11.73 21.75 -3.45
N PHE A 165 12.64 22.44 -4.13
CA PHE A 165 12.43 22.96 -5.49
C PHE A 165 12.12 21.82 -6.48
N TRP A 166 12.89 20.74 -6.44
CA TRP A 166 12.67 19.56 -7.28
C TRP A 166 11.31 18.90 -7.03
N VAL A 167 10.91 18.75 -5.77
CA VAL A 167 9.59 18.23 -5.40
C VAL A 167 8.50 19.13 -5.96
N LEU A 168 8.59 20.45 -5.77
CA LEU A 168 7.57 21.39 -6.25
C LEU A 168 7.43 21.33 -7.77
N ILE A 169 8.54 21.30 -8.52
CA ILE A 169 8.52 21.17 -9.98
C ILE A 169 7.89 19.85 -10.40
N SER A 170 8.40 18.72 -9.90
CA SER A 170 7.94 17.40 -10.32
C SER A 170 6.46 17.17 -10.02
N ARG A 171 5.97 17.63 -8.85
CA ARG A 171 4.55 17.49 -8.48
C ARG A 171 3.64 18.44 -9.26
N SER A 172 4.12 19.64 -9.57
CA SER A 172 3.39 20.57 -10.42
C SER A 172 3.27 20.02 -11.84
N LEU A 173 4.35 19.46 -12.40
CA LEU A 173 4.34 18.82 -13.71
C LEU A 173 3.34 17.65 -13.77
N VAL A 174 3.36 16.75 -12.78
CA VAL A 174 2.38 15.65 -12.71
C VAL A 174 0.94 16.17 -12.61
N THR A 175 0.71 17.25 -11.87
CA THR A 175 -0.61 17.87 -11.74
C THR A 175 -1.09 18.44 -13.07
N VAL A 176 -0.20 19.09 -13.82
CA VAL A 176 -0.48 19.58 -15.19
C VAL A 176 -0.80 18.40 -16.13
N LEU A 177 -0.06 17.30 -16.05
CA LEU A 177 -0.34 16.09 -16.83
C LEU A 177 -1.72 15.50 -16.52
N PHE A 178 -2.17 15.53 -15.26
CA PHE A 178 -3.53 15.08 -14.93
C PHE A 178 -4.60 15.95 -15.60
N VAL A 179 -4.41 17.26 -15.64
CA VAL A 179 -5.34 18.17 -16.33
C VAL A 179 -5.39 17.85 -17.83
N PHE A 180 -4.23 17.65 -18.47
CA PHE A 180 -4.18 17.26 -19.89
C PHE A 180 -4.78 15.88 -20.17
N ALA A 181 -4.71 14.96 -19.21
CA ALA A 181 -5.35 13.64 -19.30
C ALA A 181 -6.87 13.68 -19.06
N GLY A 182 -7.49 14.87 -18.92
CA GLY A 182 -8.92 15.01 -18.67
C GLY A 182 -9.33 14.76 -17.22
N HIS A 183 -8.37 14.76 -16.29
CA HIS A 183 -8.62 14.63 -14.85
C HIS A 183 -8.40 15.98 -14.16
N PRO A 184 -9.43 16.84 -14.07
CA PRO A 184 -9.30 18.13 -13.41
C PRO A 184 -8.97 17.92 -11.94
N VAL A 185 -7.90 18.58 -11.49
CA VAL A 185 -7.38 18.50 -10.12
C VAL A 185 -7.19 19.90 -9.56
N SER A 186 -7.38 20.03 -8.25
CA SER A 186 -7.19 21.31 -7.55
C SER A 186 -5.73 21.78 -7.63
N PRO A 187 -5.46 23.10 -7.62
CA PRO A 187 -4.10 23.63 -7.48
C PRO A 187 -3.35 23.14 -6.22
N MET A 188 -4.07 22.65 -5.20
CA MET A 188 -3.47 22.05 -3.99
C MET A 188 -2.96 20.62 -4.20
N TYR A 189 -3.23 20.01 -5.34
CA TYR A 189 -2.88 18.62 -5.62
C TYR A 189 -1.38 18.31 -5.51
N PRO A 190 -0.43 19.17 -5.92
CA PRO A 190 0.99 18.93 -5.73
C PRO A 190 1.37 18.62 -4.28
N PHE A 191 0.79 19.35 -3.33
CA PHE A 191 1.02 19.16 -1.90
C PHE A 191 0.38 17.87 -1.39
N VAL A 192 -0.83 17.55 -1.84
CA VAL A 192 -1.51 16.29 -1.49
C VAL A 192 -0.77 15.08 -2.05
N LEU A 193 -0.21 15.18 -3.27
CA LEU A 193 0.63 14.15 -3.89
C LEU A 193 1.88 13.89 -3.05
N TYR A 194 2.56 14.95 -2.62
CA TYR A 194 3.74 14.82 -1.78
C TYR A 194 3.41 14.29 -0.38
N TYR A 195 2.33 14.78 0.24
CA TYR A 195 1.81 14.27 1.50
C TYR A 195 1.53 12.76 1.41
N ASN A 196 0.81 12.33 0.37
CA ASN A 196 0.50 10.91 0.16
C ASN A 196 1.78 10.08 -0.08
N GLN A 197 2.78 10.63 -0.77
CA GLN A 197 4.07 9.95 -0.92
C GLN A 197 4.76 9.73 0.42
N ILE A 198 4.98 10.80 1.19
CA ILE A 198 5.77 10.70 2.44
C ILE A 198 4.98 9.96 3.51
N VAL A 199 3.78 10.43 3.83
CA VAL A 199 2.94 9.82 4.88
C VAL A 199 2.51 8.42 4.49
N GLY A 200 2.17 8.20 3.22
CA GLY A 200 1.81 6.85 2.75
C GLY A 200 2.98 5.88 2.82
N SER A 201 4.21 6.33 2.54
CA SER A 201 5.42 5.50 2.67
C SER A 201 5.74 5.18 4.13
N LEU A 202 5.70 6.18 5.02
CA LEU A 202 5.82 5.96 6.47
C LEU A 202 4.76 4.96 6.97
N MET A 203 3.53 5.08 6.48
CA MET A 203 2.44 4.19 6.88
C MET A 203 2.60 2.77 6.34
N LYS A 204 3.11 2.60 5.11
CA LYS A 204 3.48 1.29 4.56
C LYS A 204 4.59 0.63 5.37
N VAL A 205 5.67 1.36 5.67
CA VAL A 205 6.78 0.86 6.49
C VAL A 205 6.26 0.45 7.87
N TYR A 206 5.48 1.30 8.53
CA TYR A 206 4.89 0.97 9.83
C TYR A 206 3.96 -0.26 9.76
N ALA A 207 3.06 -0.31 8.78
CA ALA A 207 2.11 -1.41 8.59
C ALA A 207 2.80 -2.74 8.25
N MET A 208 3.95 -2.70 7.57
CA MET A 208 4.74 -3.90 7.28
C MET A 208 5.17 -4.64 8.55
N PHE A 209 5.46 -3.91 9.63
CA PHE A 209 5.86 -4.53 10.90
C PHE A 209 4.69 -4.77 11.85
N HIS A 210 3.48 -4.29 11.55
CA HIS A 210 2.28 -4.39 12.38
C HIS A 210 1.09 -4.96 11.59
N MET A 211 1.35 -6.02 10.82
CA MET A 211 0.33 -6.62 9.94
C MET A 211 -0.83 -7.28 10.72
N ASP A 212 -0.62 -7.63 11.98
CA ASP A 212 -1.58 -8.22 12.91
C ASP A 212 -2.60 -7.20 13.46
N GLN A 213 -2.27 -5.91 13.46
CA GLN A 213 -3.03 -4.88 14.19
C GLN A 213 -4.12 -4.19 13.37
N GLN A 214 -4.71 -4.88 12.39
CA GLN A 214 -5.73 -4.29 11.51
C GLN A 214 -7.14 -4.37 12.12
N SER A 215 -7.91 -3.30 11.96
CA SER A 215 -9.31 -3.22 12.39
C SER A 215 -10.17 -2.46 11.37
N TRP A 216 -11.47 -2.77 11.30
CA TRP A 216 -12.44 -1.96 10.56
C TRP A 216 -12.82 -0.75 11.42
N THR A 217 -12.70 0.46 10.87
CA THR A 217 -13.08 1.68 11.61
C THR A 217 -14.60 1.80 11.81
N ARG A 218 -15.41 1.09 11.00
CA ARG A 218 -16.89 1.17 11.01
C ARG A 218 -17.60 -0.06 11.60
N GLN A 219 -16.90 -1.18 11.68
CA GLN A 219 -17.36 -2.39 12.38
C GLN A 219 -16.35 -2.63 13.49
N LYS A 220 -16.76 -2.56 14.76
CA LYS A 220 -15.88 -2.79 15.93
C LYS A 220 -15.49 -4.27 16.08
N THR A 221 -15.10 -4.91 14.99
CA THR A 221 -14.51 -6.24 14.98
C THR A 221 -13.00 -6.09 15.00
N THR A 222 -12.41 -6.33 16.16
CA THR A 222 -10.97 -6.56 16.30
C THR A 222 -10.71 -8.05 16.14
N LEU A 223 -9.62 -8.41 15.45
CA LEU A 223 -9.20 -9.82 15.38
C LEU A 223 -9.01 -10.36 16.79
N ALA A 224 -9.70 -11.44 17.14
CA ALA A 224 -9.49 -12.12 18.40
C ALA A 224 -8.11 -12.80 18.35
N THR A 225 -7.11 -12.18 18.95
CA THR A 225 -5.80 -12.81 19.15
C THR A 225 -5.93 -13.86 20.24
N GLY A 226 -6.14 -15.12 19.86
CA GLY A 226 -6.05 -16.28 20.77
C GLY A 226 -4.62 -16.59 21.22
N SER A 227 -3.72 -15.60 21.19
CA SER A 227 -2.31 -15.72 21.57
C SER A 227 -2.17 -15.62 23.09
N VAL A 228 -1.41 -16.53 23.69
CA VAL A 228 -0.97 -16.45 25.08
C VAL A 228 -0.28 -15.09 25.30
N ASP A 229 -0.44 -14.47 26.47
CA ASP A 229 0.08 -13.11 26.76
C ASP A 229 1.57 -12.92 26.41
N PHE A 230 2.36 -13.99 26.49
CA PHE A 230 3.76 -14.01 26.09
C PHE A 230 3.98 -13.77 24.59
N ASP A 231 3.24 -14.47 23.73
CA ASP A 231 3.34 -14.34 22.27
C ASP A 231 2.93 -12.95 21.80
N ALA A 232 1.86 -12.42 22.39
CA ALA A 232 1.41 -11.05 22.13
C ALA A 232 2.48 -10.02 22.53
N THR A 233 3.14 -10.23 23.66
CA THR A 233 4.21 -9.35 24.15
C THR A 233 5.46 -9.44 23.27
N LEU A 234 5.89 -10.66 22.92
CA LEU A 234 7.00 -10.91 22.01
C LEU A 234 6.77 -10.27 20.63
N ASN A 235 5.56 -10.39 20.09
CA ASN A 235 5.18 -9.78 18.82
C ASN A 235 5.28 -8.25 18.86
N ARG A 236 4.83 -7.61 19.95
CA ARG A 236 4.95 -6.16 20.11
C ARG A 236 6.40 -5.70 20.19
N TRP A 237 7.23 -6.38 20.99
CA TRP A 237 8.65 -6.04 21.14
C TRP A 237 9.42 -6.27 19.85
N SER A 238 9.27 -7.44 19.24
CA SER A 238 9.94 -7.78 17.98
C SER A 238 9.51 -6.88 16.81
N SER A 239 8.25 -6.43 16.77
CA SER A 239 7.77 -5.48 15.77
C SER A 239 8.45 -4.13 15.87
N LYS A 240 8.61 -3.60 17.09
CA LYS A 240 9.37 -2.38 17.34
C LYS A 240 10.85 -2.55 17.01
N ALA A 241 11.46 -3.66 17.44
CA ALA A 241 12.86 -3.94 17.18
C ALA A 241 13.15 -4.03 15.67
N MET A 242 12.34 -4.79 14.92
CA MET A 242 12.50 -4.91 13.46
C MET A 242 12.29 -3.59 12.72
N LEU A 243 11.33 -2.79 13.16
CA LEU A 243 11.12 -1.45 12.61
C LEU A 243 12.36 -0.57 12.85
N CYS A 244 12.85 -0.50 14.08
CA CYS A 244 14.04 0.28 14.42
C CYS A 244 15.28 -0.20 13.64
N SER A 245 15.52 -1.51 13.56
CA SER A 245 16.63 -2.07 12.79
C SER A 245 16.51 -1.76 11.30
N SER A 246 15.31 -1.83 10.73
CA SER A 246 15.10 -1.50 9.31
C SER A 246 15.31 -0.02 9.03
N ILE A 247 14.90 0.86 9.94
CA ILE A 247 15.18 2.29 9.87
C ILE A 247 16.70 2.52 9.95
N ALA A 248 17.41 1.86 10.87
CA ALA A 248 18.86 2.00 11.01
C ALA A 248 19.60 1.56 9.74
N ILE A 249 19.21 0.42 9.15
CA ILE A 249 19.74 -0.04 7.85
C ILE A 249 19.47 0.98 6.76
N PHE A 250 18.24 1.51 6.69
CA PHE A 250 17.88 2.53 5.71
C PHE A 250 18.76 3.78 5.84
N PHE A 251 18.97 4.31 7.04
CA PHE A 251 19.90 5.42 7.26
C PHE A 251 21.34 5.06 6.90
N GLY A 252 21.81 3.85 7.24
CA GLY A 252 23.13 3.37 6.85
C GLY A 252 23.34 3.35 5.34
N VAL A 253 22.34 2.87 4.59
CA VAL A 253 22.36 2.89 3.11
C VAL A 253 22.41 4.33 2.59
N ILE A 254 21.62 5.26 3.15
CA ILE A 254 21.66 6.67 2.76
C ILE A 254 23.05 7.27 2.99
N THR A 255 23.67 7.02 4.14
CA THR A 255 25.02 7.52 4.45
C THR A 255 26.04 6.99 3.45
N VAL A 256 26.03 5.68 3.15
CA VAL A 256 26.93 5.08 2.16
C VAL A 256 26.73 5.69 0.77
N LEU A 257 25.49 5.91 0.35
CA LEU A 257 25.18 6.55 -0.93
C LEU A 257 25.68 8.01 -0.98
N LEU A 258 25.55 8.75 0.12
CA LEU A 258 26.07 10.12 0.20
C LEU A 258 27.60 10.13 0.13
N GLU A 259 28.29 9.24 0.85
CA GLU A 259 29.74 9.12 0.77
C GLU A 259 30.23 8.77 -0.64
N LEU A 260 29.54 7.84 -1.32
CA LEU A 260 29.87 7.48 -2.69
C LEU A 260 29.65 8.64 -3.68
N SER A 261 28.66 9.50 -3.44
CA SER A 261 28.39 10.66 -4.30
C SER A 261 29.43 11.79 -4.18
N GLN A 262 30.21 11.79 -3.10
CA GLN A 262 31.25 12.79 -2.83
C GLN A 262 32.64 12.36 -3.34
N ARG A 263 32.80 11.09 -3.74
CA ARG A 263 34.02 10.56 -4.37
C ARG A 263 33.95 10.73 -5.88
#